data_AF-A0A195FSY3-F1
#
_entry.id   AF-A0A195FSY3-F1
#
_cell.length_a   1.000
_cell.length_b   1.000
_cell.length_c   1.000
_cell.angle_alpha   90.00
_cell.angle_beta   90.00
_cell.angle_gamma   90.00
#
_symmetry.space_group_name_H-M   'P 1'
#
loop_
_entity.id
_entity.type
_entity.pdbx_description
1 polymer ?
#
loop_
_entity_poly.entity_id
_entity_poly.type
_entity_poly.pdbx_seq_one_letter_code
_entity_poly.pdbx_strand_id
1 'polypeptide(L)'
;MNTTFTRRPNLCSHATMNRFSIIVLLCLYTTFKIAENQIITRCTEIGSFEIIDGTCRHFYICVDNGVNLIPVIFSCDNTFIYNPAQGRCVNESTFTCQQMTTTTSSTTTSAPLCVRYGRFPKQDVNCKSYYLCYWNGTSYTIMDNLSCPNTLIFNPTSEKCVSPLTFTCSGT
;
A
#
# COMPACT_ATOMS: atom_id res chain seq x y z
N MET A 1 -13.21 -72.71 15.74
CA MET A 1 -12.25 -73.43 14.88
C MET A 1 -11.45 -72.39 14.10
N ASN A 2 -10.13 -72.59 14.03
CA ASN A 2 -9.03 -71.78 13.46
C ASN A 2 -9.35 -71.11 12.09
N THR A 3 -8.68 -70.05 11.59
CA THR A 3 -7.22 -69.77 11.58
C THR A 3 -6.93 -68.32 11.15
N THR A 4 -5.79 -67.81 11.61
CA THR A 4 -4.99 -66.61 11.27
C THR A 4 -4.70 -66.34 9.77
N PHE A 5 -4.39 -65.08 9.37
CA PHE A 5 -3.03 -64.64 8.99
C PHE A 5 -2.94 -63.18 8.44
N THR A 6 -2.15 -62.38 9.17
CA THR A 6 -1.27 -61.24 8.83
C THR A 6 -1.49 -60.30 7.64
N ARG A 7 -1.48 -59.00 7.99
CA ARG A 7 -1.06 -57.87 7.17
C ARG A 7 0.48 -57.87 7.15
N ARG A 8 1.13 -58.01 5.99
CA ARG A 8 2.59 -57.87 5.90
C ARG A 8 3.05 -56.42 5.68
N PRO A 9 4.20 -56.06 6.26
CA PRO A 9 4.80 -54.73 6.31
C PRO A 9 5.87 -54.55 5.21
N ASN A 10 6.46 -53.36 5.11
CA ASN A 10 7.89 -53.16 4.84
C ASN A 10 8.23 -51.70 5.21
N LEU A 11 8.72 -51.41 6.41
CA LEU A 11 10.06 -51.69 6.95
C LEU A 11 11.12 -50.77 6.35
N CYS A 12 11.39 -49.66 7.05
CA CYS A 12 12.65 -48.93 6.98
C CYS A 12 13.80 -49.87 7.39
N SER A 13 14.91 -49.87 6.65
CA SER A 13 16.20 -50.25 7.23
C SER A 13 17.34 -49.46 6.59
N HIS A 14 18.13 -48.89 7.49
CA HIS A 14 19.34 -48.10 7.31
C HIS A 14 20.43 -48.86 6.56
N ALA A 15 21.19 -48.15 5.71
CA ALA A 15 22.61 -48.43 5.48
C ALA A 15 23.37 -47.12 5.19
N THR A 16 24.06 -46.65 6.23
CA THR A 16 25.41 -46.06 6.23
C THR A 16 25.77 -44.89 5.30
N MET A 17 25.92 -43.72 5.94
CA MET A 17 27.07 -42.80 5.84
C MET A 17 27.56 -42.36 4.44
N ASN A 18 27.17 -41.15 4.03
CA ASN A 18 28.19 -40.10 3.79
C ASN A 18 27.62 -38.72 4.12
N ARG A 19 27.84 -38.32 5.37
CA ARG A 19 27.35 -37.10 6.02
C ARG A 19 28.22 -35.89 5.69
N PHE A 20 28.31 -35.43 4.43
CA PHE A 20 28.99 -34.14 4.19
C PHE A 20 28.40 -33.23 3.09
N SER A 21 27.48 -33.69 2.24
CA SER A 21 26.96 -32.84 1.14
C SER A 21 25.58 -32.20 1.36
N ILE A 22 24.73 -32.71 2.25
CA ILE A 22 23.33 -32.23 2.35
C ILE A 22 23.17 -31.09 3.37
N ILE A 23 23.99 -31.05 4.42
CA ILE A 23 23.91 -30.01 5.46
C ILE A 23 24.38 -28.65 4.91
N VAL A 24 25.34 -28.65 3.98
CA VAL A 24 25.83 -27.42 3.32
C VAL A 24 24.77 -26.84 2.37
N LEU A 25 23.96 -27.68 1.72
CA LEU A 25 22.88 -27.21 0.83
C LEU A 25 21.74 -26.54 1.63
N LEU A 26 21.44 -27.02 2.84
CA LEU A 26 20.38 -26.47 3.70
C LEU A 26 20.77 -25.14 4.37
N CYS A 27 22.06 -24.84 4.53
CA CYS A 27 22.55 -23.55 5.02
C CYS A 27 22.68 -22.47 3.93
N LEU A 28 22.67 -22.87 2.65
CA LEU A 28 22.70 -21.96 1.49
C LEU A 28 21.31 -21.52 1.02
N TYR A 29 20.22 -22.08 1.58
CA TYR A 29 18.91 -21.42 1.57
C TYR A 29 18.94 -20.28 2.60
N THR A 30 19.83 -19.35 2.30
CA THR A 30 19.89 -18.00 2.85
C THR A 30 18.48 -17.50 3.05
N THR A 31 18.29 -16.89 4.20
CA THR A 31 17.22 -15.96 4.54
C THR A 31 16.80 -15.13 3.33
N PHE A 32 15.86 -15.63 2.53
CA PHE A 32 15.06 -14.79 1.67
C PHE A 32 14.13 -14.04 2.62
N LYS A 33 14.66 -12.94 3.16
CA LYS A 33 13.82 -11.81 3.56
C LYS A 33 13.15 -11.38 2.26
N ILE A 34 12.02 -11.99 1.93
CA ILE A 34 11.07 -11.37 1.02
C ILE A 34 10.80 -10.05 1.71
N ALA A 35 11.38 -8.96 1.18
CA ALA A 35 10.87 -7.64 1.47
C ALA A 35 9.48 -7.64 0.86
N GLU A 36 8.51 -8.16 1.60
CA GLU A 36 7.12 -7.91 1.28
C GLU A 36 7.03 -6.40 1.28
N ASN A 37 6.88 -5.84 0.08
CA ASN A 37 6.49 -4.48 -0.13
C ASN A 37 5.05 -4.37 0.38
N GLN A 38 4.89 -4.46 1.70
CA GLN A 38 3.61 -4.43 2.39
C GLN A 38 3.05 -3.05 2.14
N ILE A 39 2.05 -2.99 1.27
CA ILE A 39 1.33 -1.76 0.99
C ILE A 39 0.58 -1.41 2.27
N ILE A 40 1.04 -0.36 2.96
CA ILE A 40 0.48 0.05 4.25
C ILE A 40 -0.91 0.64 4.01
N THR A 41 -1.95 -0.16 4.18
CA THR A 41 -3.35 0.28 4.16
C THR A 41 -3.76 0.70 5.57
N ARG A 42 -4.35 1.90 5.71
CA ARG A 42 -4.83 2.42 7.00
C ARG A 42 -6.28 2.83 6.86
N CYS A 43 -7.09 2.46 7.84
CA CYS A 43 -8.48 2.87 7.92
C CYS A 43 -8.64 4.08 8.85
N THR A 44 -9.25 5.13 8.33
CA THR A 44 -9.66 6.31 9.11
C THR A 44 -11.17 6.47 9.14
N GLU A 45 -11.87 5.88 8.16
CA GLU A 45 -13.32 5.85 8.05
C GLU A 45 -13.79 4.55 7.40
N ILE A 46 -15.08 4.22 7.52
CA ILE A 46 -15.71 3.07 6.88
C ILE A 46 -15.87 3.39 5.39
N GLY A 47 -15.44 2.47 4.52
CA GLY A 47 -15.55 2.66 3.07
C GLY A 47 -14.67 1.72 2.27
N SER A 48 -14.70 1.88 0.95
CA SER A 48 -13.86 1.16 -0.01
C SER A 48 -12.88 2.13 -0.68
N PHE A 49 -11.59 1.79 -0.63
CA PHE A 49 -10.50 2.67 -1.03
C PHE A 49 -9.56 1.96 -1.99
N GLU A 50 -9.03 2.69 -2.95
CA GLU A 50 -8.07 2.12 -3.90
C GLU A 50 -6.70 1.87 -3.25
N ILE A 51 -6.01 0.83 -3.73
CA ILE A 51 -4.59 0.62 -3.43
C ILE A 51 -3.78 1.15 -4.61
N ILE A 52 -2.90 2.11 -4.35
CA ILE A 52 -2.04 2.71 -5.37
C ILE A 52 -0.84 1.78 -5.62
N ASP A 53 -1.01 0.85 -6.57
CA ASP A 53 0.04 -0.07 -7.02
C ASP A 53 0.29 0.02 -8.53
N GLY A 54 -0.41 0.91 -9.23
CA GLY A 54 -0.30 1.15 -10.67
C GLY A 54 -1.11 0.16 -11.50
N THR A 55 -1.78 -0.80 -10.87
CA THR A 55 -2.63 -1.78 -11.56
C THR A 55 -4.10 -1.42 -11.50
N CYS A 56 -4.51 -0.59 -10.53
CA CYS A 56 -5.91 -0.35 -10.17
C CYS A 56 -6.71 -1.64 -9.87
N ARG A 57 -6.06 -2.81 -9.73
CA ARG A 57 -6.77 -4.07 -9.47
C ARG A 57 -7.02 -4.27 -7.99
N HIS A 58 -6.21 -3.65 -7.15
CA HIS A 58 -6.26 -3.82 -5.71
C HIS A 58 -6.99 -2.66 -5.04
N PHE A 59 -7.81 -3.01 -4.06
CA PHE A 59 -8.53 -2.07 -3.22
C PHE A 59 -8.65 -2.66 -1.82
N TYR A 60 -9.03 -1.85 -0.84
CA TYR A 60 -9.32 -2.35 0.50
C TYR A 60 -10.62 -1.77 1.02
N ILE A 61 -11.33 -2.56 1.83
CA ILE A 61 -12.53 -2.12 2.53
C ILE A 61 -12.19 -1.98 4.00
N CYS A 62 -12.55 -0.85 4.58
CA CYS A 62 -12.46 -0.63 6.01
C CYS A 62 -13.74 -1.12 6.68
N VAL A 63 -13.61 -2.21 7.43
CA VAL A 63 -14.71 -2.81 8.19
C VAL A 63 -14.55 -2.50 9.68
N ASP A 64 -15.66 -2.18 10.35
CA ASP A 64 -15.68 -2.01 11.80
C ASP A 64 -15.89 -3.36 12.48
N ASN A 65 -14.96 -3.76 13.34
CA ASN A 65 -15.10 -4.97 14.15
C ASN A 65 -15.68 -4.70 15.55
N GLY A 66 -16.16 -3.49 15.81
CA GLY A 66 -16.66 -3.02 17.10
C GLY A 66 -15.59 -2.44 18.03
N VAL A 67 -14.32 -2.43 17.61
CA VAL A 67 -13.19 -1.86 18.37
C VAL A 67 -12.34 -0.94 17.51
N ASN A 68 -11.99 -1.38 16.30
CA ASN A 68 -11.17 -0.65 15.34
C ASN A 68 -11.72 -0.83 13.93
N LEU A 69 -11.36 0.10 13.04
CA LEU A 69 -11.51 -0.10 11.61
C LEU A 69 -10.33 -0.92 11.07
N ILE A 70 -10.65 -2.06 10.46
CA ILE A 70 -9.67 -3.00 9.92
C ILE A 70 -9.71 -2.95 8.39
N PRO A 71 -8.56 -2.76 7.71
CA PRO A 71 -8.50 -2.87 6.26
C PRO A 71 -8.53 -4.33 5.84
N VAL A 72 -9.42 -4.66 4.92
CA VAL A 72 -9.47 -5.97 4.24
C VAL A 72 -9.16 -5.74 2.77
N ILE A 73 -8.10 -6.37 2.28
CA ILE A 73 -7.60 -6.19 0.91
C ILE A 73 -8.37 -7.12 -0.04
N PHE A 74 -8.73 -6.59 -1.19
CA PHE A 74 -9.42 -7.29 -2.27
C PHE A 74 -8.74 -7.01 -3.61
N SER A 75 -8.95 -7.92 -4.56
CA SER A 75 -8.54 -7.78 -5.95
C SER A 75 -9.77 -7.88 -6.83
N CYS A 76 -9.88 -7.02 -7.84
CA CYS A 76 -10.85 -7.18 -8.91
C CYS A 76 -10.51 -8.39 -9.77
N ASP A 77 -11.55 -9.03 -10.31
CA ASP A 77 -11.40 -10.13 -11.28
C ASP A 77 -10.65 -9.67 -12.54
N ASN A 78 -10.18 -10.64 -13.32
CA ASN A 78 -9.52 -10.40 -14.60
C ASN A 78 -10.39 -9.51 -15.50
N THR A 79 -9.77 -8.54 -16.19
CA THR A 79 -10.43 -7.50 -17.02
C THR A 79 -11.22 -6.42 -16.27
N PHE A 80 -11.26 -6.47 -14.93
CA PHE A 80 -11.84 -5.41 -14.11
C PHE A 80 -10.78 -4.63 -13.36
N ILE A 81 -11.06 -3.35 -13.14
CA ILE A 81 -10.27 -2.45 -12.31
C ILE A 81 -11.19 -1.73 -11.33
N TYR A 82 -10.67 -1.37 -10.16
CA TYR A 82 -11.40 -0.66 -9.13
C TYR A 82 -11.60 0.81 -9.53
N ASN A 83 -12.85 1.26 -9.49
CA ASN A 83 -13.20 2.66 -9.68
C ASN A 83 -13.56 3.29 -8.32
N PRO A 84 -12.70 4.16 -7.76
CA PRO A 84 -12.94 4.76 -6.45
C PRO A 84 -14.17 5.68 -6.42
N ALA A 85 -14.53 6.31 -7.54
CA ALA A 85 -15.73 7.15 -7.62
C ALA A 85 -17.04 6.33 -7.57
N GLN A 86 -16.98 5.05 -7.95
CA GLN A 86 -18.12 4.14 -7.87
C GLN A 86 -18.03 3.16 -6.69
N GLY A 87 -16.90 3.11 -6.00
CA GLY A 87 -16.65 2.19 -4.88
C GLY A 87 -16.62 0.71 -5.27
N ARG A 88 -16.39 0.37 -6.54
CA ARG A 88 -16.52 -1.00 -7.07
C ARG A 88 -15.61 -1.29 -8.27
N CYS A 89 -15.44 -2.57 -8.56
CA CYS A 89 -14.79 -3.03 -9.79
C CYS A 89 -15.67 -2.74 -11.01
N VAL A 90 -15.07 -2.18 -12.05
CA VAL A 90 -15.67 -1.87 -13.35
C VAL A 90 -14.79 -2.43 -14.46
N ASN A 91 -15.35 -2.65 -15.64
CA ASN A 91 -14.59 -3.22 -16.76
C ASN A 91 -13.51 -2.22 -17.21
N GLU A 92 -12.28 -2.70 -17.41
CA GLU A 92 -11.13 -1.87 -17.80
C GLU A 92 -11.28 -1.20 -19.17
N SER A 93 -12.20 -1.66 -20.01
CA SER A 93 -12.56 -0.99 -21.27
C SER A 93 -13.45 0.25 -21.07
N THR A 94 -14.11 0.37 -19.92
CA THR A 94 -15.08 1.44 -19.62
C THR A 94 -14.55 2.51 -18.67
N PHE A 95 -13.41 2.24 -18.04
CA PHE A 95 -12.77 3.13 -17.10
C PHE A 95 -11.26 3.03 -17.28
N THR A 96 -10.57 4.16 -17.27
CA THR A 96 -9.11 4.18 -17.41
C THR A 96 -8.48 4.24 -16.02
N CYS A 97 -7.52 3.36 -15.76
CA CYS A 97 -6.71 3.42 -14.55
C CYS A 97 -5.90 4.71 -14.53
N GLN A 98 -6.16 5.58 -13.55
CA GLN A 98 -5.45 6.86 -13.38
C GLN A 98 -4.43 6.81 -12.23
N GLN A 99 -4.10 5.61 -11.73
CA GLN A 99 -3.03 5.46 -10.77
C GLN A 99 -1.71 5.84 -11.43
N MET A 100 -1.18 7.00 -11.05
CA MET A 100 0.24 7.23 -11.18
C MET A 100 0.91 6.39 -10.11
N THR A 101 1.57 5.30 -10.51
CA THR A 101 2.61 4.69 -9.71
C THR A 101 3.68 5.76 -9.52
N THR A 102 3.59 6.52 -8.43
CA THR A 102 4.72 7.25 -7.90
C THR A 102 5.72 6.21 -7.42
N THR A 103 6.45 5.62 -8.36
CA THR A 103 7.77 5.10 -8.04
C THR A 103 8.52 6.28 -7.48
N THR A 104 8.89 6.19 -6.21
CA THR A 104 9.69 7.19 -5.50
C THR A 104 10.96 7.49 -6.30
N SER A 105 10.92 8.53 -7.13
CA SER A 105 12.06 9.34 -7.57
C SER A 105 11.55 10.56 -8.34
N SER A 106 11.59 11.68 -7.62
CA SER A 106 12.03 13.00 -8.09
C SER A 106 11.61 13.50 -9.49
N THR A 107 10.88 14.61 -9.45
CA THR A 107 10.93 15.74 -10.37
C THR A 107 10.28 15.57 -11.75
N THR A 108 8.96 15.75 -11.80
CA THR A 108 8.36 16.46 -12.95
C THR A 108 7.37 17.49 -12.46
N THR A 109 7.57 18.73 -12.91
CA THR A 109 6.73 19.91 -12.69
C THR A 109 5.39 19.74 -13.42
N SER A 110 4.57 18.77 -13.01
CA SER A 110 3.16 18.73 -13.39
C SER A 110 2.40 19.70 -12.49
N ALA A 111 1.55 20.53 -13.08
CA ALA A 111 0.77 21.50 -12.34
C ALA A 111 -0.05 20.80 -11.23
N PRO A 112 -0.16 21.40 -10.02
CA PRO A 112 -0.91 20.79 -8.93
C PRO A 112 -2.35 20.50 -9.35
N LEU A 113 -2.79 19.24 -9.17
CA LEU A 113 -4.16 18.79 -9.47
C LEU A 113 -4.99 18.79 -8.18
N CYS A 114 -6.17 19.43 -8.22
CA CYS A 114 -7.17 19.36 -7.15
C CYS A 114 -8.31 18.43 -7.54
N VAL A 115 -8.35 17.26 -6.90
CA VAL A 115 -9.39 16.24 -7.13
C VAL A 115 -10.29 16.03 -5.89
N ARG A 116 -9.87 16.52 -4.72
CA ARG A 116 -10.63 16.45 -3.47
C ARG A 116 -10.33 17.65 -2.58
N TYR A 117 -11.17 17.89 -1.58
CA TYR A 117 -10.87 18.83 -0.51
C TYR A 117 -9.67 18.33 0.31
N GLY A 118 -8.72 19.20 0.63
CA GLY A 118 -7.56 18.80 1.45
C GLY A 118 -6.37 19.74 1.30
N ARG A 119 -5.35 19.52 2.12
CA ARG A 119 -4.07 20.26 2.03
C ARG A 119 -3.00 19.37 1.44
N PHE A 120 -2.22 19.92 0.53
CA PHE A 120 -1.25 19.17 -0.26
C PHE A 120 0.11 19.87 -0.28
N PRO A 121 1.20 19.10 -0.32
CA PRO A 121 2.54 19.68 -0.27
C PRO A 121 2.81 20.47 -1.55
N LYS A 122 3.45 21.64 -1.42
CA LYS A 122 4.03 22.38 -2.54
C LYS A 122 5.53 22.11 -2.58
N GLN A 123 6.11 22.11 -3.76
CA GLN A 123 7.56 21.96 -3.89
C GLN A 123 8.25 23.13 -3.20
N ASP A 124 8.98 22.82 -2.13
CA ASP A 124 9.68 23.77 -1.28
C ASP A 124 10.78 23.01 -0.55
N VAL A 125 12.01 23.50 -0.66
CA VAL A 125 13.19 22.92 -0.02
C VAL A 125 13.06 22.82 1.50
N ASN A 126 12.22 23.66 2.11
CA ASN A 126 11.96 23.66 3.54
C ASN A 126 10.67 22.90 3.94
N CYS A 127 9.94 22.33 2.97
CA CYS A 127 8.61 21.72 3.15
C CYS A 127 7.63 22.59 3.97
N LYS A 128 7.71 23.91 3.90
CA LYS A 128 6.78 24.79 4.63
C LYS A 128 5.55 25.13 3.79
N SER A 129 5.76 25.21 2.49
CA SER A 129 4.74 25.61 1.53
C SER A 129 3.77 24.46 1.25
N TYR A 130 2.49 24.79 1.22
CA TYR A 130 1.42 23.85 0.87
C TYR A 130 0.32 24.61 0.12
N TYR A 131 -0.61 23.88 -0.46
CA TYR A 131 -1.82 24.46 -1.05
C TYR A 131 -3.06 23.78 -0.48
N LEU A 132 -4.18 24.51 -0.47
CA LEU A 132 -5.49 24.00 -0.09
C LEU A 132 -6.32 23.79 -1.35
N CYS A 133 -6.80 22.58 -1.56
CA CYS A 133 -7.91 22.32 -2.47
C CYS A 133 -9.21 22.53 -1.72
N TYR A 134 -10.07 23.40 -2.24
CA TYR A 134 -11.39 23.66 -1.69
C TYR A 134 -12.46 23.67 -2.77
N TRP A 135 -13.69 23.35 -2.40
CA TRP A 135 -14.83 23.42 -3.32
C TRP A 135 -15.29 24.87 -3.45
N ASN A 136 -15.30 25.40 -4.67
CA ASN A 136 -15.74 26.79 -4.92
C ASN A 136 -17.23 26.91 -5.29
N GLY A 137 -17.97 25.79 -5.34
CA GLY A 137 -19.35 25.72 -5.81
C GLY A 137 -19.51 24.99 -7.15
N THR A 138 -18.48 24.95 -7.99
CA THR A 138 -18.50 24.33 -9.32
C THR A 138 -17.44 23.25 -9.49
N SER A 139 -16.24 23.50 -8.96
CA SER A 139 -15.11 22.56 -9.04
C SER A 139 -14.18 22.73 -7.84
N TYR A 140 -13.25 21.79 -7.68
CA TYR A 140 -12.16 21.98 -6.74
C TYR A 140 -11.16 23.00 -7.30
N THR A 141 -10.84 24.00 -6.48
CA THR A 141 -9.91 25.09 -6.79
C THR A 141 -8.74 25.09 -5.81
N ILE A 142 -7.58 25.56 -6.29
CA ILE A 142 -6.34 25.66 -5.52
C ILE A 142 -6.25 27.04 -4.86
N MET A 143 -5.91 27.06 -3.57
CA MET A 143 -5.35 28.21 -2.89
C MET A 143 -3.90 27.90 -2.51
N ASP A 144 -2.93 28.52 -3.20
CA ASP A 144 -1.52 28.11 -3.22
C ASP A 144 -0.55 29.03 -2.46
N ASN A 145 -1.07 30.09 -1.84
CA ASN A 145 -0.30 31.04 -1.03
C ASN A 145 -0.33 30.70 0.46
N LEU A 146 -0.10 29.42 0.79
CA LEU A 146 -0.16 28.92 2.16
C LEU A 146 1.21 28.37 2.60
N SER A 147 1.59 28.71 3.82
CA SER A 147 2.83 28.24 4.43
C SER A 147 2.61 27.92 5.91
N CYS A 148 3.33 26.92 6.41
CA CYS A 148 3.31 26.60 7.81
C CYS A 148 3.88 27.74 8.68
N PRO A 149 3.25 28.05 9.82
CA PRO A 149 3.71 29.10 10.72
C PRO A 149 4.97 28.68 11.48
N ASN A 150 5.72 29.67 11.97
CA ASN A 150 6.92 29.47 12.80
C ASN A 150 7.94 28.52 12.14
N THR A 151 8.48 27.56 12.90
CA THR A 151 9.43 26.54 12.46
C THR A 151 8.75 25.22 12.07
N LEU A 152 7.42 25.21 11.95
CA LEU A 152 6.69 24.01 11.57
C LEU A 152 6.87 23.71 10.09
N ILE A 153 6.81 22.42 9.77
CA ILE A 153 6.87 21.90 8.41
C ILE A 153 5.58 21.17 8.06
N PHE A 154 5.20 21.19 6.80
CA PHE A 154 4.01 20.54 6.31
C PHE A 154 4.23 19.03 6.18
N ASN A 155 3.39 18.25 6.85
CA ASN A 155 3.38 16.79 6.74
C ASN A 155 2.20 16.37 5.83
N PRO A 156 2.47 15.84 4.62
CA PRO A 156 1.44 15.50 3.65
C PRO A 156 0.56 14.32 4.09
N THR A 157 1.06 13.42 4.94
CA THR A 157 0.30 12.28 5.45
C THR A 157 -0.78 12.71 6.43
N SER A 158 -0.51 13.75 7.22
CA SER A 158 -1.47 14.28 8.21
C SER A 158 -2.19 15.54 7.75
N GLU A 159 -1.82 16.07 6.57
CA GLU A 159 -2.29 17.33 6.00
C GLU A 159 -2.14 18.52 6.98
N LYS A 160 -1.12 18.50 7.85
CA LYS A 160 -0.93 19.44 8.97
C LYS A 160 0.49 19.97 9.05
N CYS A 161 0.62 21.15 9.64
CA CYS A 161 1.90 21.69 10.07
C CYS A 161 2.32 21.03 11.38
N VAL A 162 3.45 20.36 11.37
CA VAL A 162 3.97 19.57 12.51
C VAL A 162 5.39 20.01 12.85
N SER A 163 5.85 19.58 14.03
CA SER A 163 7.22 19.84 14.46
C SER A 163 8.23 19.08 13.59
N PRO A 164 9.36 19.69 13.22
CA PRO A 164 10.44 19.00 12.50
C PRO A 164 11.08 17.87 13.32
N LEU A 165 10.76 17.74 14.61
CA LEU A 165 11.15 16.60 15.45
C LEU A 165 10.29 15.35 15.19
N THR A 166 9.08 15.54 14.67
CA THR A 166 8.09 14.46 14.46
C THR A 166 7.96 14.01 13.00
N PHE A 167 8.49 14.82 12.09
CA PHE A 167 8.49 14.58 10.66
C PHE A 167 9.73 15.25 10.09
N THR A 168 10.36 14.62 9.10
CA THR A 168 11.56 15.18 8.44
C THR A 168 11.25 15.41 6.98
N CYS A 169 11.49 16.63 6.51
CA CYS A 169 11.38 16.99 5.10
C CYS A 169 12.50 16.31 4.31
N SER A 170 12.15 15.52 3.29
CA SER A 170 13.13 14.90 2.38
C SER A 170 13.45 15.80 1.18
N GLY A 171 13.47 17.12 1.38
CA GLY A 171 13.46 18.15 0.32
C GLY A 171 14.29 17.77 -0.91
N THR A 172 13.65 17.83 -2.08
CA THR A 172 14.28 17.68 -3.40
C THR A 172 14.03 18.93 -4.24
#